data_AF-A0A4V6KMP4-F1
#
_entry.id   AF-A0A4V6KMP4-F1
#
_cell.length_a   1.000
_cell.length_b   1.000
_cell.length_c   1.000
_cell.angle_alpha   90.00
_cell.angle_beta   90.00
_cell.angle_gamma   90.00
#
_symmetry.space_group_name_H-M   'P 1'
#
loop_
_entity.id
_entity.type
_entity.pdbx_description
1 polymer ?
#
loop_
_entity_poly.entity_id
_entity_poly.type
_entity_poly.pdbx_seq_one_letter_code
_entity_poly.pdbx_strand_id
1 'polypeptide(L)'
;MQKSYDIIGYDPRGVGQSTPKISCQQTASEETPSPDENDLPGAEQQARDMVAACIKQTGTDVVQHMGTHEAVNDLDILRRALGEPALTAVAYSYGTKVAELLCRAFP
;
A
#
# COMPACT_ATOMS: atom_id res chain seq x y z
N MET A 1 -25.82 -11.88 2.29
CA MET A 1 -24.63 -11.52 1.49
C MET A 1 -23.85 -12.76 1.01
N GLN A 2 -23.47 -13.70 1.88
CA GLN A 2 -22.62 -14.86 1.50
C GLN A 2 -23.20 -15.87 0.48
N LYS A 3 -24.50 -15.83 0.15
CA LYS A 3 -25.08 -16.77 -0.84
C LYS A 3 -24.97 -16.29 -2.29
N SER A 4 -24.48 -15.08 -2.54
CA SER A 4 -24.47 -14.48 -3.88
C SER A 4 -23.10 -13.95 -4.33
N TYR A 5 -22.15 -13.82 -3.41
CA TYR A 5 -20.82 -13.31 -3.69
C TYR A 5 -19.78 -14.07 -2.87
N ASP A 6 -18.64 -14.35 -3.48
CA ASP A 6 -17.43 -14.70 -2.77
C ASP A 6 -16.83 -13.43 -2.14
N ILE A 7 -16.50 -13.49 -0.85
CA ILE A 7 -15.90 -12.37 -0.13
C ILE A 7 -14.38 -12.54 -0.18
N ILE A 8 -13.71 -11.66 -0.90
CA ILE A 8 -12.26 -11.72 -1.11
C ILE A 8 -11.62 -10.47 -0.48
N GLY A 9 -10.73 -10.71 0.48
CA GLY A 9 -9.76 -9.73 0.96
C GLY A 9 -8.39 -10.05 0.37
N TYR A 10 -7.59 -9.02 0.08
CA TYR A 10 -6.21 -9.17 -0.34
C TYR A 10 -5.34 -8.14 0.38
N ASP A 11 -4.08 -8.49 0.58
CA ASP A 11 -3.08 -7.55 1.07
C ASP A 11 -2.47 -6.80 -0.12
N PRO A 12 -2.60 -5.46 -0.20
CA PRO A 12 -1.97 -4.69 -1.27
C PRO A 12 -0.46 -4.90 -1.33
N ARG A 13 0.15 -4.62 -2.49
CA ARG A 13 1.61 -4.64 -2.65
C ARG A 13 2.32 -3.91 -1.49
N GLY A 14 3.36 -4.52 -0.94
CA GLY A 14 4.13 -3.96 0.17
C GLY A 14 3.48 -4.06 1.56
N VAL A 15 2.25 -4.58 1.68
CA VAL A 15 1.46 -4.62 2.92
C VAL A 15 1.16 -6.06 3.34
N GLY A 16 0.94 -6.28 4.64
CA GLY A 16 0.46 -7.57 5.16
C GLY A 16 1.42 -8.71 4.83
N GLN A 17 0.89 -9.73 4.15
CA GLN A 17 1.60 -10.92 3.67
C GLN A 17 2.10 -10.81 2.22
N SER A 18 1.81 -9.70 1.52
CA SER A 18 2.34 -9.48 0.17
C SER A 18 3.85 -9.26 0.20
N THR A 19 4.55 -9.83 -0.79
CA THR A 19 6.01 -9.77 -0.89
C THR A 19 6.46 -9.03 -2.16
N PRO A 20 7.54 -8.23 -2.10
CA PRO A 20 8.28 -7.84 -0.90
C PRO A 20 7.46 -6.88 -0.01
N LYS A 21 7.66 -6.97 1.31
CA LYS A 21 7.03 -6.06 2.29
C LYS A 21 7.85 -4.79 2.40
N ILE A 22 7.19 -3.64 2.53
CA ILE A 22 7.89 -2.39 2.83
C ILE A 22 8.44 -2.46 4.26
N SER A 23 9.74 -2.24 4.41
CA SER A 23 10.40 -2.06 5.69
C SER A 23 11.21 -0.76 5.68
N CYS A 24 11.06 0.02 6.74
CA CYS A 24 11.83 1.24 6.99
C CYS A 24 12.62 1.18 8.29
N GLN A 25 12.52 0.06 9.01
CA GLN A 25 13.18 -0.18 10.29
C GLN A 25 14.31 -1.19 10.09
N GLN A 26 15.33 -1.12 10.94
CA GLN A 26 16.38 -2.15 11.00
C GLN A 26 15.90 -3.37 11.78
N THR A 27 15.04 -3.19 12.80
CA THR A 27 14.41 -4.29 13.54
C THR A 27 12.92 -4.05 13.75
N ALA A 28 12.14 -5.14 13.87
CA ALA A 28 10.68 -5.07 14.01
C ALA A 28 10.16 -4.41 15.31
N SER A 29 11.05 -4.12 16.27
CA SER A 29 10.74 -3.50 17.56
C SER A 29 11.17 -2.04 17.67
N GLU A 30 11.72 -1.46 16.59
CA GLU A 30 12.07 -0.03 16.60
C GLU A 30 10.80 0.80 16.50
N GLU A 31 10.41 1.46 17.58
CA GLU A 31 9.41 2.52 17.50
C GLU A 31 10.09 3.78 16.95
N THR A 32 9.59 4.30 15.84
CA THR A 32 10.00 5.63 15.37
C THR A 32 9.30 6.66 16.25
N PRO A 33 10.03 7.47 17.05
CA PRO A 33 9.39 8.47 17.88
C PRO A 33 8.63 9.48 17.03
N SER A 34 7.53 10.03 17.53
CA SER A 34 6.85 11.12 16.83
C SER A 34 7.79 12.33 16.70
N PRO A 35 7.79 13.04 15.56
CA PRO A 35 8.56 14.28 15.42
C PRO A 35 8.14 15.32 16.47
N ASP A 36 9.09 16.10 16.98
CA ASP A 36 8.77 17.28 17.81
C ASP A 36 8.31 18.41 16.89
N GLU A 37 7.05 18.83 17.02
CA GLU A 37 6.46 19.90 16.22
C GLU A 37 7.13 21.27 16.46
N ASN A 38 7.86 21.43 17.58
CA ASN A 38 8.59 22.66 17.91
C ASN A 38 10.02 22.68 17.34
N ASP A 39 10.52 21.55 16.84
CA ASP A 39 11.85 21.41 16.22
C ASP A 39 11.72 20.98 14.75
N LEU A 40 11.32 21.94 13.91
CA LEU A 40 11.17 21.68 12.47
C LEU A 40 12.44 21.12 11.82
N PRO A 41 13.67 21.63 12.09
CA PRO A 41 14.90 21.03 11.56
C PRO A 41 15.10 19.58 12.00
N GLY A 42 14.85 19.26 13.28
CA GLY A 42 14.93 17.90 13.79
C GLY A 42 13.90 16.97 13.14
N ALA A 43 12.66 17.42 13.00
CA ALA A 43 11.59 16.68 12.31
C ALA A 43 11.92 16.42 10.83
N GLU A 44 12.51 17.40 10.13
CA GLU A 44 12.94 17.23 8.75
C GLU A 44 14.07 16.21 8.64
N GLN A 45 15.07 16.27 9.53
CA GLN A 45 16.17 15.31 9.55
C GLN A 45 15.64 13.90 9.82
N GLN A 46 14.73 13.74 10.78
CA GLN A 46 14.09 12.46 11.06
C GLN A 46 13.34 11.89 9.85
N ALA A 47 12.61 12.73 9.11
CA ALA A 47 11.92 12.30 7.90
C ALA A 47 12.91 11.85 6.81
N ARG A 48 14.04 12.55 6.63
CA ARG A 48 15.10 12.17 5.69
C ARG A 48 15.73 10.83 6.04
N ASP A 49 16.02 10.61 7.33
CA ASP A 49 16.59 9.37 7.82
C ASP A 49 15.62 8.19 7.65
N MET A 50 14.33 8.41 7.91
CA MET A 50 13.28 7.42 7.67
C MET A 50 13.19 7.03 6.19
N VAL A 51 13.17 8.01 5.28
CA VAL A 51 13.14 7.73 3.82
C VAL A 51 14.39 6.97 3.39
N ALA A 52 15.58 7.36 3.84
CA ALA A 52 16.82 6.66 3.54
C ALA A 52 16.80 5.21 4.06
N ALA A 53 16.24 4.98 5.24
CA ALA A 53 16.07 3.65 5.80
C ALA A 53 15.09 2.79 4.98
N CYS A 54 13.94 3.34 4.57
CA CYS A 54 13.00 2.65 3.67
C CYS A 54 13.68 2.20 2.37
N ILE A 55 14.42 3.12 1.73
CA ILE A 55 15.13 2.84 0.48
C ILE A 55 16.19 1.76 0.70
N LYS A 56 16.97 1.85 1.77
CA LYS A 56 18.03 0.88 2.08
C LYS A 56 17.49 -0.53 2.33
N GLN A 57 16.39 -0.64 3.08
CA GLN A 57 15.86 -1.93 3.53
C GLN A 57 14.93 -2.58 2.50
N THR A 58 14.16 -1.78 1.76
CA THR A 58 13.19 -2.29 0.78
C THR A 58 13.75 -2.32 -0.64
N GLY A 59 14.69 -1.41 -0.96
CA GLY A 59 15.25 -1.21 -2.29
C GLY A 59 14.49 -0.17 -3.10
N THR A 60 15.22 0.72 -3.78
CA THR A 60 14.65 1.80 -4.62
C THR A 60 13.68 1.27 -5.67
N ASP A 61 14.04 0.16 -6.32
CA ASP A 61 13.24 -0.42 -7.40
C ASP A 61 11.87 -0.91 -6.92
N VAL A 62 11.75 -1.26 -5.65
CA VAL A 62 10.50 -1.70 -5.04
C VAL A 62 9.69 -0.50 -4.58
N VAL A 63 10.29 0.41 -3.80
CA VAL A 63 9.54 1.54 -3.19
C VAL A 63 8.92 2.48 -4.23
N GLN A 64 9.54 2.64 -5.40
CA GLN A 64 9.00 3.49 -6.47
C GLN A 64 7.70 2.95 -7.10
N HIS A 65 7.36 1.68 -6.85
CA HIS A 65 6.17 1.01 -7.40
C HIS A 65 5.12 0.66 -6.34
N MET A 66 5.17 1.29 -5.16
CA MET A 66 4.20 1.06 -4.07
C MET A 66 3.01 2.02 -4.10
N GLY A 67 2.83 2.75 -5.22
CA GLY A 67 1.78 3.74 -5.39
C GLY A 67 0.38 3.15 -5.56
N THR A 68 -0.63 4.01 -5.40
CA THR A 68 -2.05 3.64 -5.56
C THR A 68 -2.37 3.19 -6.98
N HIS A 69 -1.74 3.79 -8.00
CA HIS A 69 -1.96 3.42 -9.40
C HIS A 69 -1.51 1.98 -9.65
N GLU A 70 -0.36 1.59 -9.12
CA GLU A 70 0.12 0.23 -9.25
C GLU A 70 -0.76 -0.76 -8.46
N ALA A 71 -1.23 -0.39 -7.26
CA ALA A 71 -2.20 -1.21 -6.51
C ALA A 71 -3.53 -1.40 -7.26
N VAL A 72 -3.98 -0.41 -8.03
CA VAL A 72 -5.17 -0.53 -8.90
C VAL A 72 -4.91 -1.50 -10.05
N ASN A 73 -3.71 -1.53 -10.62
CA ASN A 73 -3.35 -2.53 -11.63
C ASN A 73 -3.35 -3.96 -11.06
N ASP A 74 -2.97 -4.15 -9.79
CA ASP A 74 -3.03 -5.46 -9.13
C ASP A 74 -4.47 -5.98 -9.01
N LEU A 75 -5.43 -5.09 -8.73
CA LEU A 75 -6.84 -5.45 -8.69
C LEU A 75 -7.34 -5.96 -10.04
N ASP A 76 -6.87 -5.41 -11.15
CA ASP A 76 -7.23 -5.92 -12.47
C ASP A 76 -6.57 -7.27 -12.79
N ILE A 77 -5.36 -7.51 -12.29
CA ILE A 77 -4.73 -8.85 -12.34
C ILE A 77 -5.56 -9.84 -11.53
N LEU A 78 -5.99 -9.49 -10.31
CA LEU A 78 -6.85 -10.32 -9.47
C LEU A 78 -8.19 -10.60 -10.14
N ARG A 79 -8.84 -9.57 -10.72
CA ARG A 79 -10.08 -9.72 -11.48
C ARG A 79 -9.93 -10.75 -12.60
N ARG A 80 -8.85 -10.64 -13.39
CA ARG A 80 -8.55 -11.57 -14.48
C ARG A 80 -8.24 -12.98 -13.97
N ALA A 81 -7.50 -13.12 -12.87
CA ALA A 81 -7.19 -14.42 -12.27
C ALA A 81 -8.43 -15.13 -11.71
N LEU A 82 -9.40 -14.37 -11.21
CA LEU A 82 -10.70 -14.87 -10.77
C LEU A 82 -11.65 -15.21 -11.93
N GLY A 83 -11.32 -14.78 -13.16
CA GLY A 83 -12.17 -14.97 -14.33
C GLY A 83 -13.38 -14.05 -14.38
N GLU A 84 -13.39 -12.97 -13.61
CA GLU A 84 -14.53 -12.07 -13.48
C GLU A 84 -14.49 -10.96 -14.55
N PRO A 85 -15.64 -10.63 -15.18
CA PRO A 85 -15.70 -9.52 -16.14
C PRO A 85 -15.58 -8.16 -15.44
N ALA A 86 -16.02 -8.04 -14.19
CA ALA A 86 -15.99 -6.83 -13.38
C ALA A 86 -15.84 -7.17 -11.89
N LEU A 87 -15.31 -6.24 -11.10
CA LEU A 87 -15.24 -6.38 -9.64
C LEU A 87 -16.40 -5.65 -8.96
N THR A 88 -16.95 -6.26 -7.92
CA THR A 88 -17.79 -5.57 -6.94
C THR A 88 -16.95 -5.22 -5.73
N ALA A 89 -16.75 -3.93 -5.47
CA ALA A 89 -15.86 -3.45 -4.42
C ALA A 89 -16.64 -2.94 -3.20
N VAL A 90 -16.21 -3.36 -2.01
CA VAL A 90 -16.54 -2.69 -0.74
C VAL A 90 -15.26 -2.04 -0.24
N ALA A 91 -15.30 -0.72 -0.01
CA ALA A 91 -14.12 0.08 0.25
C ALA A 91 -14.32 1.05 1.40
N TYR A 92 -13.29 1.20 2.24
CA TYR A 92 -13.30 2.06 3.43
C TYR A 92 -12.06 2.93 3.48
N SER A 93 -12.18 4.15 4.00
CA SER A 93 -11.06 5.09 4.18
C SER A 93 -10.23 5.22 2.88
N TYR A 94 -8.91 5.03 2.93
CA TYR A 94 -8.02 5.02 1.76
C TYR A 94 -8.50 4.07 0.63
N GLY A 95 -9.15 2.95 0.98
CA GLY A 95 -9.73 2.04 -0.01
C GLY A 95 -10.75 2.73 -0.93
N THR A 96 -11.41 3.80 -0.48
CA THR A 96 -12.33 4.57 -1.34
C THR A 96 -11.60 5.26 -2.49
N LYS A 97 -10.36 5.72 -2.27
CA LYS A 97 -9.52 6.28 -3.32
C LYS A 97 -9.10 5.20 -4.33
N VAL A 98 -8.79 4.00 -3.83
CA VAL A 98 -8.47 2.84 -4.68
C VAL A 98 -9.67 2.48 -5.55
N ALA A 99 -10.88 2.41 -4.97
CA ALA A 99 -12.10 2.10 -5.70
C ALA A 99 -12.43 3.17 -6.77
N GLU A 100 -12.29 4.46 -6.46
CA GLU A 100 -12.45 5.54 -7.44
C GLU A 100 -11.52 5.36 -8.64
N LEU A 101 -10.24 5.10 -8.38
CA LEU A 101 -9.23 4.92 -9.43
C LEU A 101 -9.45 3.62 -10.23
N LEU A 102 -9.90 2.55 -9.58
CA LEU A 102 -10.28 1.29 -10.25
C LEU A 102 -11.38 1.55 -11.29
N CYS A 103 -12.47 2.21 -10.89
CA CYS A 103 -13.58 2.52 -11.81
C CYS A 103 -13.15 3.42 -12.98
N ARG A 104 -12.16 4.29 -12.77
CA ARG A 104 -11.63 5.17 -13.84
C ARG A 104 -10.70 4.43 -14.80
N ALA A 105 -9.91 3.49 -14.30
CA ALA A 105 -8.93 2.74 -15.09
C ALA A 105 -9.56 1.55 -15.85
N PHE A 106 -10.57 0.90 -15.25
CA PHE A 106 -11.23 -0.29 -15.76
C PHE A 106 -12.76 -0.16 -15.65
N PRO A 107 -13.40 0.63 -16.53
CA PRO A 107 -14.84 0.86 -16.49
C PRO A 107 -15.66 -0.36 -16.90
#